data_AF-A0A924VMV9-F1
#
_entry.id   AF-A0A924VMV9-F1
#
_cell.length_a   1.000
_cell.length_b   1.000
_cell.length_c   1.000
_cell.angle_alpha   90.00
_cell.angle_beta   90.00
_cell.angle_gamma   90.00
#
_symmetry.space_group_name_H-M   'P 1'
#
loop_
_entity.id
_entity.type
_entity.pdbx_description
1 polymer ?
#
loop_
_entity_poly.entity_id
_entity_poly.type
_entity_poly.pdbx_seq_one_letter_code
_entity_poly.pdbx_strand_id
1 'polypeptide(L)'
;MKKQFGLAGIVALGLTLAVTAPASAATSTIYVPDDFVKSLSDTRATGHYELAGTGLHIFTEGSTSTDKVAEYVATNMPLSTTGEPSLDYTNSGGGLPGFQLLVDANGDGQADGILVGESSAYGNDWWLNNAAQQFVKDGAPLQTGGFGSSFHGTLDQWRSAFPDAVVKAFGFSLGSGVNGDGVINAINFAGTRYLFGEQTVLNGKAACKNGSWKTSTKPVFTNQGNCVSYFTTRE
;
A
#
# COMPACT_ATOMS: atom_id res chain seq x y z
N MET A 1 -69.49 -37.17 17.27
CA MET A 1 -68.47 -36.53 18.16
C MET A 1 -67.09 -36.88 17.61
N LYS A 2 -66.38 -35.89 17.08
CA LYS A 2 -65.03 -36.05 16.50
C LYS A 2 -63.99 -36.02 17.62
N LYS A 3 -62.99 -36.90 17.57
CA LYS A 3 -61.74 -36.79 18.36
C LYS A 3 -60.56 -36.80 17.40
N GLN A 4 -59.81 -35.71 17.40
CA GLN A 4 -58.47 -35.56 16.82
C GLN A 4 -57.43 -35.97 17.86
N PHE A 5 -56.31 -36.58 17.43
CA PHE A 5 -54.93 -36.53 17.96
C PHE A 5 -54.10 -37.35 16.96
N GLY A 6 -52.88 -37.03 16.51
CA GLY A 6 -51.93 -35.94 16.65
C GLY A 6 -50.65 -36.42 15.93
N LEU A 7 -50.12 -35.66 14.97
CA LEU A 7 -48.90 -36.02 14.24
C LEU A 7 -47.72 -35.29 14.89
N ALA A 8 -46.80 -36.02 15.53
CA ALA A 8 -45.56 -35.48 16.05
C ALA A 8 -44.49 -35.58 14.95
N GLY A 9 -44.07 -34.42 14.41
CA GLY A 9 -42.93 -34.30 13.51
C GLY A 9 -41.66 -33.99 14.30
N ILE A 10 -40.64 -34.84 14.17
CA ILE A 10 -39.30 -34.60 14.72
C ILE A 10 -38.52 -33.76 13.70
N VAL A 11 -38.14 -32.54 14.09
CA VAL A 11 -37.21 -31.68 13.35
C VAL A 11 -35.81 -31.93 13.90
N ALA A 12 -34.93 -32.53 13.10
CA ALA A 12 -33.51 -32.65 13.42
C ALA A 12 -32.78 -31.38 12.92
N LEU A 13 -32.30 -30.55 13.86
CA LEU A 13 -31.38 -29.46 13.55
C LEU A 13 -29.97 -30.04 13.29
N GLY A 14 -29.53 -30.02 12.03
CA GLY A 14 -28.14 -30.26 11.67
C GLY A 14 -27.31 -29.00 11.93
N LEU A 15 -26.42 -29.04 12.91
CA LEU A 15 -25.47 -27.98 13.22
C LEU A 15 -24.23 -28.15 12.32
N THR A 16 -24.16 -27.40 11.21
CA THR A 16 -22.94 -27.35 10.38
C THR A 16 -21.92 -26.42 11.02
N LEU A 17 -20.86 -26.98 11.60
CA LEU A 17 -19.66 -26.24 12.01
C LEU A 17 -18.93 -25.76 10.74
N ALA A 18 -19.09 -24.48 10.40
CA ALA A 18 -18.25 -23.83 9.39
C ALA A 18 -16.86 -23.63 9.99
N VAL A 19 -15.88 -24.40 9.51
CA VAL A 19 -14.46 -24.17 9.81
C VAL A 19 -14.04 -22.93 9.03
N THR A 20 -13.98 -21.78 9.69
CA THR A 20 -13.42 -20.55 9.12
C THR A 20 -11.90 -20.73 9.05
N ALA A 21 -11.39 -21.15 7.89
CA ALA A 21 -9.97 -21.04 7.61
C ALA A 21 -9.58 -19.55 7.61
N PRO A 22 -8.47 -19.15 8.25
CA PRO A 22 -8.00 -17.77 8.17
C PRO A 22 -7.72 -17.45 6.70
N ALA A 23 -8.29 -16.35 6.20
CA ALA A 23 -7.97 -15.86 4.87
C ALA A 23 -6.50 -15.43 4.86
N SER A 24 -5.65 -16.16 4.12
CA SER A 24 -4.29 -15.71 3.86
C SER A 24 -4.36 -14.40 3.07
N ALA A 25 -3.65 -13.36 3.55
CA ALA A 25 -3.52 -12.12 2.80
C ALA A 25 -2.94 -12.40 1.41
N ALA A 26 -3.47 -11.74 0.39
CA ALA A 26 -2.89 -11.82 -0.95
C ALA A 26 -1.47 -11.25 -0.91
N THR A 27 -0.53 -11.86 -1.64
CA THR A 27 0.83 -11.33 -1.77
C THR A 27 1.02 -10.78 -3.17
N SER A 28 1.65 -9.61 -3.28
CA SER A 28 2.08 -9.01 -4.54
C SER A 28 3.51 -8.48 -4.41
N THR A 29 4.15 -8.21 -5.55
CA THR A 29 5.49 -7.60 -5.59
C THR A 29 5.38 -6.19 -6.16
N ILE A 30 6.04 -5.23 -5.51
CA ILE A 30 6.37 -3.91 -6.05
C ILE A 30 7.75 -4.05 -6.69
N TYR A 31 7.83 -3.87 -8.00
CA TYR A 31 9.09 -3.88 -8.71
C TYR A 31 9.79 -2.54 -8.59
N VAL A 32 10.98 -2.52 -8.01
CA VAL A 32 11.71 -1.29 -7.70
C VAL A 32 12.75 -1.00 -8.79
N PRO A 33 12.84 0.24 -9.31
CA PRO A 33 11.99 1.40 -9.02
C PRO A 33 10.75 1.50 -9.95
N ASP A 34 10.54 0.51 -10.82
CA ASP A 34 9.60 0.57 -11.94
C ASP A 34 8.13 0.87 -11.57
N ASP A 35 7.66 0.34 -10.44
CA ASP A 35 6.28 0.50 -9.97
C ASP A 35 6.09 1.77 -9.13
N PHE A 36 7.18 2.49 -8.81
CA PHE A 36 7.07 3.79 -8.15
C PHE A 36 6.58 4.87 -9.10
N VAL A 37 5.64 5.68 -8.62
CA VAL A 37 5.11 6.81 -9.37
C VAL A 37 6.12 7.95 -9.32
N LYS A 38 6.98 8.01 -10.34
CA LYS A 38 8.09 8.98 -10.43
C LYS A 38 7.69 10.43 -10.15
N SER A 39 6.50 10.86 -10.58
CA SER A 39 6.02 12.24 -10.36
C SER A 39 5.60 12.53 -8.91
N LEU A 40 5.45 11.51 -8.07
CA LEU A 40 5.11 11.65 -6.66
C LEU A 40 6.31 11.46 -5.73
N SER A 41 7.46 11.00 -6.25
CA SER A 41 8.67 10.83 -5.43
C SER A 41 9.05 12.16 -4.76
N ASP A 42 9.28 12.08 -3.45
CA ASP A 42 9.91 13.15 -2.65
C ASP A 42 11.21 12.62 -2.04
N THR A 43 11.85 11.64 -2.69
CA THR A 43 13.21 11.23 -2.35
C THR A 43 14.19 12.33 -2.78
N ARG A 44 14.96 12.84 -1.83
CA ARG A 44 15.87 13.98 -2.01
C ARG A 44 17.32 13.54 -2.01
N ALA A 45 18.22 14.50 -2.18
CA ALA A 45 19.63 14.25 -2.45
C ALA A 45 20.36 13.36 -1.41
N THR A 46 19.92 13.35 -0.15
CA THR A 46 20.55 12.55 0.91
C THR A 46 19.58 11.54 1.55
N GLY A 47 18.52 11.17 0.82
CA GLY A 47 17.67 10.03 1.15
C GLY A 47 17.80 8.94 0.08
N HIS A 48 17.77 7.69 0.53
CA HIS A 48 18.17 6.55 -0.27
C HIS A 48 17.21 5.39 -0.08
N TYR A 49 17.06 4.59 -1.12
CA TYR A 49 16.45 3.28 -1.05
C TYR A 49 17.19 2.28 -1.95
N GLU A 50 17.21 1.02 -1.53
CA GLU A 50 17.75 -0.09 -2.32
C GLU A 50 17.08 -1.41 -1.95
N LEU A 51 17.05 -2.36 -2.88
CA LEU A 51 16.49 -3.68 -2.61
C LEU A 51 17.37 -4.43 -1.60
N ALA A 52 16.74 -4.98 -0.57
CA ALA A 52 17.36 -5.84 0.43
C ALA A 52 16.63 -7.19 0.46
N GLY A 53 16.98 -8.06 -0.49
CA GLY A 53 16.24 -9.31 -0.72
C GLY A 53 14.84 -9.03 -1.24
N THR A 54 13.81 -9.43 -0.49
CA THR A 54 12.40 -9.09 -0.78
C THR A 54 11.89 -7.85 -0.03
N GLY A 55 12.78 -7.17 0.71
CA GLY A 55 12.51 -5.92 1.41
C GLY A 55 13.11 -4.73 0.67
N LEU A 56 12.82 -3.54 1.19
CA LEU A 56 13.40 -2.27 0.73
C LEU A 56 14.18 -1.63 1.90
N HIS A 57 15.50 -1.58 1.79
CA HIS A 57 16.32 -0.80 2.68
C HIS A 57 16.10 0.68 2.37
N ILE A 58 15.80 1.48 3.39
CA ILE A 58 15.62 2.93 3.29
C ILE A 58 16.46 3.60 4.35
N PHE A 59 17.13 4.69 3.98
CA PHE A 59 17.95 5.44 4.93
C PHE A 59 18.16 6.88 4.49
N THR A 60 18.62 7.69 5.43
CA THR A 60 19.02 9.07 5.21
C THR A 60 20.41 9.31 5.79
N GLU A 61 21.18 10.24 5.24
CA GLU A 61 22.56 10.46 5.68
C GLU A 61 22.67 11.31 6.95
N GLY A 62 21.65 12.10 7.28
CA GLY A 62 21.67 13.03 8.40
C GLY A 62 20.30 13.56 8.80
N SER A 63 20.26 14.79 9.31
CA SER A 63 19.06 15.41 9.88
C SER A 63 18.79 16.81 9.29
N THR A 64 19.01 16.97 8.00
CA THR A 64 18.81 18.19 7.20
C THR A 64 17.62 18.05 6.24
N SER A 65 17.17 19.14 5.63
CA SER A 65 15.99 19.11 4.74
C SER A 65 16.13 18.21 3.51
N THR A 66 17.35 17.80 3.13
CA THR A 66 17.59 16.85 2.03
C THR A 66 17.52 15.39 2.48
N ASP A 67 17.49 15.13 3.78
CA ASP A 67 17.34 13.81 4.38
C ASP A 67 15.87 13.40 4.33
N LYS A 68 15.48 12.90 3.16
CA LYS A 68 14.11 12.50 2.83
C LYS A 68 14.13 11.38 1.81
N VAL A 69 13.44 10.28 2.12
CA VAL A 69 13.12 9.21 1.17
C VAL A 69 11.62 8.95 1.23
N ALA A 70 10.95 9.02 0.08
CA ALA A 70 9.50 8.84 -0.01
C ALA A 70 9.11 8.39 -1.40
N GLU A 71 8.47 7.23 -1.48
CA GLU A 71 8.03 6.63 -2.74
C GLU A 71 6.60 6.11 -2.62
N TYR A 72 5.91 6.07 -3.76
CA TYR A 72 4.48 5.78 -3.83
C TYR A 72 4.18 4.82 -4.97
N VAL A 73 3.20 3.94 -4.75
CA VAL A 73 2.64 3.02 -5.73
C VAL A 73 1.23 3.45 -6.07
N ALA A 74 0.93 3.54 -7.37
CA ALA A 74 -0.38 3.96 -7.86
C ALA A 74 -1.48 2.97 -7.44
N THR A 75 -2.65 3.50 -7.12
CA THR A 75 -3.84 2.70 -6.83
C THR A 75 -5.10 3.51 -7.16
N ASN A 76 -6.26 2.89 -7.06
CA ASN A 76 -7.55 3.56 -7.22
C ASN A 76 -8.60 2.98 -6.27
N MET A 77 -8.17 2.71 -5.04
CA MET A 77 -8.96 2.01 -4.03
C MET A 77 -9.83 3.02 -3.27
N PRO A 78 -11.14 2.78 -3.11
CA PRO A 78 -11.97 3.58 -2.21
C PRO A 78 -11.41 3.54 -0.79
N LEU A 79 -11.27 4.70 -0.14
CA LEU A 79 -10.71 4.83 1.21
C LEU A 79 -11.49 3.96 2.21
N SER A 80 -12.79 3.80 2.00
CA SER A 80 -13.70 2.94 2.78
C SER A 80 -13.30 1.46 2.80
N THR A 81 -12.49 0.99 1.85
CA THR A 81 -12.10 -0.43 1.72
C THR A 81 -10.62 -0.70 2.01
N THR A 82 -9.86 0.34 2.38
CA THR A 82 -8.40 0.24 2.52
C THR A 82 -7.91 -0.52 3.76
N GLY A 83 -8.80 -0.79 4.73
CA GLY A 83 -8.43 -1.37 6.02
C GLY A 83 -7.45 -0.46 6.78
N GLU A 84 -6.71 -0.95 7.76
CA GLU A 84 -5.65 -0.17 8.41
C GLU A 84 -4.30 -0.51 7.75
N PRO A 85 -3.77 0.35 6.85
CA PRO A 85 -2.50 0.06 6.18
C PRO A 85 -1.34 0.15 7.17
N SER A 86 -0.28 -0.61 6.92
CA SER A 86 0.89 -0.62 7.80
C SER A 86 2.18 -0.93 7.06
N LEU A 87 3.30 -0.50 7.65
CA LEU A 87 4.63 -0.90 7.25
C LEU A 87 5.11 -2.02 8.17
N ASP A 88 5.46 -3.16 7.59
CA ASP A 88 6.26 -4.17 8.29
C ASP A 88 7.71 -3.73 8.18
N TYR A 89 8.25 -3.15 9.25
CA TYR A 89 9.53 -2.44 9.23
C TYR A 89 10.48 -2.96 10.32
N THR A 90 11.71 -3.25 9.93
CA THR A 90 12.82 -3.55 10.83
C THR A 90 13.68 -2.30 10.96
N ASN A 91 13.68 -1.67 12.14
CA ASN A 91 14.51 -0.51 12.41
C ASN A 91 15.97 -0.91 12.67
N SER A 92 16.92 -0.28 11.97
CA SER A 92 18.36 -0.39 12.24
C SER A 92 18.88 0.81 13.04
N GLY A 93 18.21 1.95 12.99
CA GLY A 93 18.56 3.15 13.76
C GLY A 93 17.75 4.39 13.37
N GLY A 94 17.67 5.34 14.31
CA GLY A 94 17.07 6.65 14.06
C GLY A 94 15.54 6.65 13.99
N GLY A 95 14.99 7.58 13.20
CA GLY A 95 13.56 7.79 13.02
C GLY A 95 12.87 6.67 12.24
N LEU A 96 11.57 6.53 12.44
CA LEU A 96 10.75 5.52 11.80
C LEU A 96 9.98 6.12 10.62
N PRO A 97 9.76 5.35 9.53
CA PRO A 97 8.95 5.82 8.41
C PRO A 97 7.46 5.91 8.78
N GLY A 98 6.76 6.86 8.19
CA GLY A 98 5.31 6.94 8.17
C GLY A 98 4.72 6.28 6.92
N PHE A 99 3.51 5.72 7.05
CA PHE A 99 2.70 5.31 5.91
C PHE A 99 1.99 6.53 5.33
N GLN A 100 1.87 6.63 4.00
CA GLN A 100 1.19 7.75 3.36
C GLN A 100 0.13 7.29 2.35
N LEU A 101 -1.00 8.00 2.34
CA LEU A 101 -2.11 7.81 1.41
C LEU A 101 -2.34 9.13 0.68
N LEU A 102 -2.07 9.17 -0.61
CA LEU A 102 -2.48 10.26 -1.48
C LEU A 102 -3.97 10.10 -1.79
N VAL A 103 -4.80 11.03 -1.32
CA VAL A 103 -6.26 10.94 -1.38
C VAL A 103 -6.85 11.96 -2.34
N ASP A 104 -7.78 11.50 -3.14
CA ASP A 104 -8.82 12.28 -3.83
C ASP A 104 -10.03 12.24 -2.90
N ALA A 105 -10.32 13.34 -2.21
CA ALA A 105 -11.26 13.40 -1.11
C ALA A 105 -12.71 13.63 -1.58
N ASN A 106 -12.89 14.20 -2.77
CA ASN A 106 -14.21 14.52 -3.34
C ASN A 106 -14.61 13.62 -4.51
N GLY A 107 -13.72 12.74 -4.98
CA GLY A 107 -13.96 11.78 -6.07
C GLY A 107 -13.89 12.39 -7.48
N ASP A 108 -13.28 13.57 -7.65
CA ASP A 108 -13.22 14.27 -8.94
C ASP A 108 -12.06 13.79 -9.84
N GLY A 109 -11.25 12.86 -9.35
CA GLY A 109 -10.10 12.27 -10.03
C GLY A 109 -8.77 12.94 -9.69
N GLN A 110 -8.76 14.06 -8.96
CA GLN A 110 -7.55 14.77 -8.55
C GLN A 110 -7.18 14.49 -7.10
N ALA A 111 -5.88 14.45 -6.82
CA ALA A 111 -5.43 14.31 -5.44
C ALA A 111 -5.58 15.64 -4.68
N ASP A 112 -6.23 15.58 -3.52
CA ASP A 112 -6.53 16.73 -2.67
C ASP A 112 -5.63 16.83 -1.44
N GLY A 113 -4.92 15.77 -1.07
CA GLY A 113 -4.05 15.77 0.09
C GLY A 113 -3.37 14.44 0.34
N ILE A 114 -2.52 14.40 1.36
CA ILE A 114 -1.88 13.19 1.85
C ILE A 114 -2.28 12.99 3.31
N LEU A 115 -2.87 11.84 3.61
CA LEU A 115 -3.02 11.36 4.97
C LEU A 115 -1.75 10.61 5.37
N VAL A 116 -1.17 10.97 6.50
CA VAL A 116 0.10 10.44 7.01
C VAL A 116 -0.15 9.71 8.32
N GLY A 117 0.19 8.43 8.35
CA GLY A 117 0.09 7.57 9.53
C GLY A 117 1.49 7.28 10.09
N GLU A 118 1.77 7.82 11.27
CA GLU A 118 3.04 7.60 11.99
C GLU A 118 2.75 6.87 13.30
N SER A 119 2.42 5.59 13.20
CA SER A 119 1.86 4.84 14.33
C SER A 119 2.75 4.78 15.56
N SER A 120 4.07 4.87 15.37
CA SER A 120 5.03 4.91 16.47
C SER A 120 5.02 6.22 17.25
N ALA A 121 4.57 7.32 16.64
CA ALA A 121 4.48 8.64 17.27
C ALA A 121 3.04 8.95 17.73
N TYR A 122 2.05 8.59 16.92
CA TYR A 122 0.66 9.04 17.06
C TYR A 122 -0.37 7.90 17.12
N GLY A 123 0.07 6.64 17.23
CA GLY A 123 -0.82 5.49 17.38
C GLY A 123 -1.67 5.24 16.14
N ASN A 124 -2.99 5.37 16.25
CA ASN A 124 -3.93 5.18 15.14
C ASN A 124 -4.38 6.49 14.49
N ASP A 125 -3.75 7.61 14.85
CA ASP A 125 -4.07 8.92 14.30
C ASP A 125 -3.37 9.15 12.95
N TRP A 126 -4.12 9.72 12.01
CA TRP A 126 -3.69 10.08 10.68
C TRP A 126 -3.84 11.59 10.50
N TRP A 127 -2.74 12.25 10.17
CA TRP A 127 -2.71 13.69 9.99
C TRP A 127 -2.63 14.07 8.52
N LEU A 128 -3.32 15.16 8.18
CA LEU A 128 -3.37 15.71 6.83
C LEU A 128 -2.17 16.63 6.60
N ASN A 129 -1.49 16.47 5.47
CA ASN A 129 -0.35 17.30 5.12
C ASN A 129 -0.74 18.78 4.87
N ASN A 130 0.21 19.69 5.11
CA ASN A 130 -0.04 21.13 4.99
C ASN A 130 -0.38 21.60 3.57
N ALA A 131 0.04 20.87 2.53
CA ALA A 131 -0.24 21.19 1.14
C ALA A 131 -1.64 20.76 0.66
N ALA A 132 -2.42 20.08 1.51
CA ALA A 132 -3.77 19.66 1.15
C ALA A 132 -4.69 20.84 0.81
N GLN A 133 -5.67 20.57 -0.05
CA GLN A 133 -6.74 21.49 -0.41
C GLN A 133 -7.50 21.96 0.82
N GLN A 134 -7.98 23.20 0.76
CA GLN A 134 -8.61 23.84 1.92
C GLN A 134 -9.87 23.10 2.37
N PHE A 135 -10.68 22.60 1.44
CA PHE A 135 -11.91 21.89 1.80
C PHE A 135 -11.64 20.58 2.57
N VAL A 136 -10.49 19.92 2.35
CA VAL A 136 -10.10 18.72 3.11
C VAL A 136 -9.71 19.09 4.54
N LYS A 137 -9.02 20.23 4.71
CA LYS A 137 -8.70 20.78 6.04
C LYS A 137 -9.96 21.16 6.81
N ASP A 138 -10.91 21.80 6.13
CA ASP A 138 -12.18 22.22 6.72
C ASP A 138 -13.05 21.02 7.13
N GLY A 139 -12.97 19.92 6.37
CA GLY A 139 -13.65 18.65 6.67
C GLY A 139 -12.86 17.69 7.57
N ALA A 140 -11.69 18.07 8.07
CA ALA A 140 -10.87 17.20 8.92
C ALA A 140 -11.64 16.78 10.19
N PRO A 141 -11.54 15.51 10.62
CA PRO A 141 -12.28 15.04 11.80
C PRO A 141 -11.98 15.80 13.09
N LEU A 142 -10.71 16.16 13.28
CA LEU A 142 -10.23 16.97 14.39
C LEU A 142 -9.41 18.13 13.83
N GLN A 143 -9.62 19.30 14.44
CA GLN A 143 -8.92 20.55 14.12
C GLN A 143 -8.08 21.04 15.32
N THR A 144 -7.35 20.11 15.93
CA THR A 144 -6.50 20.35 17.10
C THR A 144 -5.03 20.13 16.77
N GLY A 145 -4.12 20.90 17.36
CA GLY A 145 -2.68 20.72 17.14
C GLY A 145 -2.10 19.50 17.89
N GLY A 146 -0.93 19.04 17.46
CA GLY A 146 -0.11 18.06 18.22
C GLY A 146 0.29 16.79 17.47
N PHE A 147 -0.21 16.59 16.24
CA PHE A 147 -0.09 15.32 15.51
C PHE A 147 0.57 15.51 14.15
N GLY A 148 1.65 16.29 14.05
CA GLY A 148 2.26 16.66 12.76
C GLY A 148 1.49 17.75 11.97
N SER A 149 0.18 17.87 12.15
CA SER A 149 -0.62 19.02 11.73
C SER A 149 -1.73 19.34 12.73
N SER A 150 -2.53 20.38 12.44
CA SER A 150 -3.76 20.67 13.18
C SER A 150 -4.96 19.88 12.66
N PHE A 151 -4.84 19.14 11.56
CA PHE A 151 -5.95 18.53 10.84
C PHE A 151 -5.76 17.01 10.83
N HIS A 152 -6.46 16.30 11.68
CA HIS A 152 -6.11 14.92 11.97
C HIS A 152 -7.31 14.09 12.48
N GLY A 153 -7.07 12.84 12.82
CA GLY A 153 -8.08 11.90 13.30
C GLY A 153 -7.76 10.47 12.88
N THR A 154 -8.52 9.52 13.39
CA THR A 154 -8.38 8.10 12.99
C THR A 154 -8.82 7.90 11.53
N LEU A 155 -8.31 6.84 10.87
CA LEU A 155 -8.66 6.56 9.49
C LEU A 155 -10.17 6.29 9.30
N ASP A 156 -10.83 5.69 10.30
CA ASP A 156 -12.30 5.54 10.32
C ASP A 156 -13.05 6.87 10.34
N GLN A 157 -12.53 7.85 11.05
CA GLN A 157 -13.12 9.19 11.05
C GLN A 157 -12.91 9.89 9.70
N TRP A 158 -11.73 9.74 9.09
CA TRP A 158 -11.48 10.25 7.72
C TRP A 158 -12.42 9.61 6.70
N ARG A 159 -12.66 8.29 6.77
CA ARG A 159 -13.66 7.59 5.94
C ARG A 159 -15.07 8.15 6.13
N SER A 160 -15.42 8.48 7.38
CA SER A 160 -16.73 9.03 7.71
C SER A 160 -16.90 10.47 7.20
N ALA A 161 -15.83 11.27 7.24
CA ALA A 161 -15.81 12.65 6.77
C ALA A 161 -15.81 12.75 5.23
N PHE A 162 -15.14 11.82 4.55
CA PHE A 162 -15.03 11.78 3.09
C PHE A 162 -15.44 10.39 2.55
N PRO A 163 -16.75 10.08 2.52
CA PRO A 163 -17.23 8.75 2.18
C PRO A 163 -16.94 8.34 0.72
N ASP A 164 -16.80 9.33 -0.17
CA ASP A 164 -16.50 9.13 -1.58
C ASP A 164 -14.99 9.17 -1.89
N ALA A 165 -14.14 9.29 -0.86
CA ALA A 165 -12.69 9.42 -1.06
C ALA A 165 -12.06 8.18 -1.71
N VAL A 166 -11.11 8.43 -2.61
CA VAL A 166 -10.32 7.43 -3.32
C VAL A 166 -8.86 7.62 -3.01
N VAL A 167 -8.17 6.55 -2.62
CA VAL A 167 -6.71 6.53 -2.55
C VAL A 167 -6.16 6.40 -3.96
N LYS A 168 -5.38 7.39 -4.39
CA LYS A 168 -4.74 7.46 -5.71
C LYS A 168 -3.33 6.86 -5.71
N ALA A 169 -2.67 6.90 -4.56
CA ALA A 169 -1.40 6.22 -4.34
C ALA A 169 -1.21 5.93 -2.85
N PHE A 170 -0.48 4.87 -2.55
CA PHE A 170 -0.04 4.53 -1.20
C PHE A 170 1.47 4.42 -1.17
N GLY A 171 2.10 4.68 -0.03
CA GLY A 171 3.54 4.70 0.03
C GLY A 171 4.08 4.82 1.45
N PHE A 172 5.36 5.11 1.53
CA PHE A 172 6.06 5.36 2.77
C PHE A 172 6.80 6.68 2.68
N SER A 173 7.15 7.21 3.84
CA SER A 173 8.04 8.35 3.91
C SER A 173 8.89 8.30 5.17
N LEU A 174 10.19 8.49 5.02
CA LEU A 174 11.14 8.67 6.11
C LEU A 174 11.81 10.04 5.96
N GLY A 175 11.76 10.83 7.03
CA GLY A 175 12.48 12.10 7.13
C GLY A 175 11.73 13.35 6.66
N SER A 176 12.52 14.30 6.16
CA SER A 176 12.42 15.77 6.17
C SER A 176 13.21 16.40 7.33
N GLY A 177 14.45 15.97 7.50
CA GLY A 177 15.32 16.41 8.60
C GLY A 177 15.49 15.40 9.74
N VAL A 178 15.20 14.13 9.50
CA VAL A 178 15.37 13.05 10.48
C VAL A 178 16.34 12.03 9.90
N ASN A 179 17.33 11.65 10.70
CA ASN A 179 18.20 10.52 10.39
C ASN A 179 17.45 9.22 10.72
N GLY A 180 17.28 8.32 9.76
CA GLY A 180 16.77 6.97 9.96
C GLY A 180 17.41 5.97 9.02
N ASP A 181 17.38 4.69 9.41
CA ASP A 181 17.92 3.54 8.69
C ASP A 181 17.10 2.31 9.06
N GLY A 182 16.63 1.59 8.05
CA GLY A 182 16.07 0.25 8.25
C GLY A 182 15.41 -0.33 7.01
N VAL A 183 14.80 -1.50 7.17
CA VAL A 183 14.22 -2.26 6.05
C VAL A 183 12.72 -2.34 6.16
N ILE A 184 12.00 -1.87 5.14
CA ILE A 184 10.59 -2.19 4.94
C ILE A 184 10.52 -3.61 4.38
N ASN A 185 10.14 -4.57 5.21
CA ASN A 185 9.97 -5.97 4.82
C ASN A 185 8.73 -6.17 3.94
N ALA A 186 7.68 -5.36 4.18
CA ALA A 186 6.49 -5.30 3.35
C ALA A 186 5.66 -4.03 3.60
N ILE A 187 4.84 -3.68 2.62
CA ILE A 187 3.74 -2.72 2.76
C ILE A 187 2.44 -3.51 2.82
N ASN A 188 1.63 -3.35 3.86
CA ASN A 188 0.30 -3.95 3.96
C ASN A 188 -0.73 -2.88 3.58
N PHE A 189 -1.49 -3.12 2.52
CA PHE A 189 -2.50 -2.17 2.03
C PHE A 189 -3.69 -2.92 1.45
N ALA A 190 -4.92 -2.57 1.87
CA ALA A 190 -6.17 -3.13 1.36
C ALA A 190 -6.20 -4.67 1.30
N GLY A 191 -5.71 -5.33 2.35
CA GLY A 191 -5.68 -6.80 2.46
C GLY A 191 -4.58 -7.48 1.62
N THR A 192 -3.73 -6.71 0.96
CA THR A 192 -2.57 -7.21 0.20
C THR A 192 -1.27 -6.91 0.94
N ARG A 193 -0.41 -7.91 1.03
CA ARG A 193 0.98 -7.77 1.48
C ARG A 193 1.87 -7.58 0.27
N TYR A 194 2.44 -6.40 0.11
CA TYR A 194 3.37 -6.07 -0.95
C TYR A 194 4.81 -6.28 -0.49
N LEU A 195 5.50 -7.21 -1.15
CA LEU A 195 6.96 -7.37 -1.05
C LEU A 195 7.64 -6.52 -2.13
N PHE A 196 8.96 -6.48 -2.12
CA PHE A 196 9.77 -5.75 -3.11
C PHE A 196 10.60 -6.72 -3.96
N GLY A 197 10.90 -6.33 -5.19
CA GLY A 197 11.76 -7.12 -6.07
C GLY A 197 12.25 -6.38 -7.30
N GLU A 198 13.12 -7.01 -8.06
CA GLU A 198 13.60 -6.51 -9.35
C GLU A 198 12.80 -7.14 -10.49
N GLN A 199 12.66 -6.40 -11.60
CA GLN A 199 12.13 -6.97 -12.83
C GLN A 199 13.10 -8.03 -13.38
N THR A 200 12.59 -9.22 -13.69
CA THR A 200 13.29 -10.18 -14.54
C THR A 200 13.02 -9.84 -16.00
N VAL A 201 14.04 -9.34 -16.69
CA VAL A 201 14.01 -9.04 -18.12
C VAL A 201 14.79 -10.10 -18.88
N LEU A 202 14.15 -10.73 -19.86
CA LEU A 202 14.82 -11.68 -20.73
C LEU A 202 15.62 -10.98 -21.82
N ASN A 203 16.79 -11.52 -22.14
CA ASN A 203 17.68 -10.98 -23.16
C ASN A 203 17.75 -11.91 -24.39
N GLY A 204 16.90 -11.63 -25.36
CA GLY A 204 16.90 -12.28 -26.68
C GLY A 204 16.13 -13.59 -26.75
N LYS A 205 15.90 -14.05 -27.99
CA LYS A 205 15.07 -15.24 -28.29
C LYS A 205 15.53 -16.54 -27.62
N ALA A 206 16.83 -16.68 -27.35
CA ALA A 206 17.37 -17.87 -26.70
C ALA A 206 16.85 -18.02 -25.26
N ALA A 207 16.63 -16.92 -24.56
CA ALA A 207 16.14 -16.88 -23.18
C ALA A 207 14.65 -17.28 -23.06
N CYS A 208 13.92 -17.40 -24.17
CA CYS A 208 12.52 -17.84 -24.18
C CYS A 208 12.35 -19.36 -24.06
N LYS A 209 13.41 -20.15 -24.25
CA LYS A 209 13.30 -21.62 -24.35
C LYS A 209 13.02 -22.28 -23.00
N ASN A 210 12.58 -23.53 -23.03
CA ASN A 210 12.46 -24.42 -21.86
C ASN A 210 11.61 -23.84 -20.70
N GLY A 211 10.63 -22.99 -21.03
CA GLY A 211 9.75 -22.38 -20.02
C GLY A 211 10.32 -21.15 -19.34
N SER A 212 11.55 -20.72 -19.63
CA SER A 212 12.16 -19.51 -19.06
C SER A 212 11.38 -18.23 -19.39
N TRP A 213 10.57 -18.22 -20.46
CA TRP A 213 9.63 -17.12 -20.75
C TRP A 213 8.68 -16.81 -19.59
N LYS A 214 8.37 -17.78 -18.72
CA LYS A 214 7.50 -17.62 -17.55
C LYS A 214 8.12 -16.80 -16.42
N THR A 215 9.45 -16.68 -16.39
CA THR A 215 10.14 -15.91 -15.35
C THR A 215 10.22 -14.43 -15.70
N SER A 216 9.93 -14.06 -16.96
CA SER A 216 9.92 -12.67 -17.39
C SER A 216 8.79 -11.91 -16.70
N THR A 217 9.14 -10.84 -16.01
CA THR A 217 8.18 -9.92 -15.39
C THR A 217 8.02 -8.66 -16.24
N LYS A 218 8.96 -8.39 -17.17
CA LYS A 218 8.88 -7.27 -18.10
C LYS A 218 9.51 -7.58 -19.47
N PRO A 219 8.70 -7.74 -20.54
CA PRO A 219 7.25 -7.88 -20.51
C PRO A 219 6.85 -9.28 -19.97
N VAL A 220 5.61 -9.42 -19.53
CA VAL A 220 5.03 -10.73 -19.22
C VAL A 220 4.65 -11.43 -20.52
N PHE A 221 5.14 -12.64 -20.72
CA PHE A 221 4.82 -13.45 -21.89
C PHE A 221 3.77 -14.51 -21.56
N THR A 222 2.83 -14.76 -22.48
CA THR A 222 1.77 -15.77 -22.27
C THR A 222 2.18 -17.17 -22.73
N ASN A 223 3.16 -17.27 -23.62
CA ASN A 223 3.77 -18.52 -24.08
C ASN A 223 5.14 -18.27 -24.73
N GLN A 224 5.87 -19.35 -25.03
CA GLN A 224 7.19 -19.27 -25.66
C GLN A 224 7.15 -18.58 -27.03
N GLY A 225 6.13 -18.83 -27.85
CA GLY A 225 6.00 -18.23 -29.18
C GLY A 225 5.90 -16.70 -29.09
N ASN A 226 5.06 -16.20 -28.18
CA ASN A 226 4.91 -14.78 -27.91
C ASN A 226 6.24 -14.12 -27.47
N CYS A 227 7.01 -14.80 -26.62
CA CYS A 227 8.36 -14.35 -26.22
C CYS A 227 9.32 -14.28 -27.40
N VAL A 228 9.40 -15.33 -28.23
CA VAL A 228 10.31 -15.36 -29.38
C VAL A 228 9.93 -14.29 -30.41
N SER A 229 8.64 -14.12 -30.70
CA SER A 229 8.14 -13.09 -31.62
C SER A 229 8.52 -11.68 -31.16
N TYR A 230 8.41 -11.39 -29.86
CA TYR A 230 8.81 -10.10 -29.29
C TYR A 230 10.26 -9.73 -29.63
N PHE A 231 11.20 -10.66 -29.43
CA PHE A 231 12.61 -10.42 -29.76
C PHE A 231 12.89 -10.42 -31.26
N THR A 232 12.16 -11.22 -32.05
CA THR A 232 12.34 -11.27 -33.51
C THR A 232 11.95 -9.94 -34.18
N THR A 233 10.92 -9.25 -33.68
CA THR A 233 10.50 -7.94 -34.22
C THR A 233 11.43 -6.77 -33.88
N ARG A 234 12.51 -7.02 -33.14
CA ARG A 234 13.42 -6.00 -32.60
C ARG A 234 14.90 -6.27 -32.89
N GLU A 235 15.19 -7.34 -33.61
CA GLU A 235 16.48 -7.60 -34.29
C GLU A 235 16.43 -6.96 -35.68
#